data_AF-A0A8S7CWA1-F1
#
_entry.id   AF-A0A8S7CWA1-F1
#
_cell.length_a   1.000
_cell.length_b   1.000
_cell.length_c   1.000
_cell.angle_alpha   90.00
_cell.angle_beta   90.00
_cell.angle_gamma   90.00
#
_symmetry.space_group_name_H-M   'P 1'
#
loop_
_entity.id
_entity.type
_entity.pdbx_description
1 polymer ?
#
loop_
_entity_poly.entity_id
_entity_poly.type
_entity_poly.pdbx_seq_one_letter_code
_entity_poly.pdbx_strand_id
1 'polypeptide(L)'
;MAFDDKNIWVLHHEFFYAHDCIKLESQAWKKFDTFARQTFYTIDGRELPTLAVFIDSSDGNSSNTVKKFTTTWEKYHPIKGSSHAMSELYKKSVTGGYAQQILNVHEGKNNIRKLINFAISDEPELAPVRLHFSASLPHDYLEQVNSEILKPAGGRLQWRLKPGVKRNEALDCLRICNDSYSVCHW
;
A
#
# COMPACT_ATOMS: atom_id res chain seq x y z
N MET A 1 -12.50 18.31 9.34
CA MET A 1 -12.01 17.13 10.12
C MET A 1 -10.51 17.28 10.33
N ALA A 2 -10.02 17.24 11.56
CA ALA A 2 -8.59 17.10 11.84
C ALA A 2 -8.21 15.62 11.72
N PHE A 3 -7.09 15.30 11.08
CA PHE A 3 -6.58 13.93 11.08
C PHE A 3 -6.07 13.64 12.48
N ASP A 4 -6.65 12.66 13.17
CA ASP A 4 -6.10 12.11 14.39
C ASP A 4 -5.39 10.78 14.07
N ASP A 5 -4.55 10.32 14.99
CA ASP A 5 -3.84 9.04 14.92
C ASP A 5 -4.75 7.82 15.08
N LYS A 6 -6.06 8.04 15.30
CA LYS A 6 -7.06 6.99 15.50
C LYS A 6 -7.82 6.65 14.23
N ASN A 7 -7.67 7.40 13.15
CA ASN A 7 -8.43 7.18 11.93
C ASN A 7 -7.53 7.08 10.70
N ILE A 8 -7.69 5.99 9.95
CA ILE A 8 -7.04 5.76 8.66
C ILE A 8 -8.11 5.86 7.57
N TRP A 9 -7.86 6.70 6.57
CA TRP A 9 -8.82 6.98 5.50
C TRP A 9 -8.26 6.51 4.16
N VAL A 10 -8.96 5.59 3.51
CA VAL A 10 -8.67 5.16 2.15
C VAL A 10 -9.55 5.97 1.19
N LEU A 11 -8.94 6.97 0.56
CA LEU A 11 -9.69 7.97 -0.21
C LEU A 11 -9.86 7.60 -1.69
N HIS A 12 -8.86 6.97 -2.30
CA HIS A 12 -8.81 6.71 -3.73
C HIS A 12 -8.00 5.46 -4.05
N HIS A 13 -8.35 4.80 -5.15
CA HIS A 13 -7.57 3.70 -5.72
C HIS A 13 -7.75 3.71 -7.23
N GLU A 14 -6.63 3.80 -7.96
CA GLU A 14 -6.62 3.93 -9.42
C GLU A 14 -5.44 3.19 -10.03
N PHE A 15 -5.63 2.72 -11.26
CA PHE A 15 -4.64 2.00 -12.03
C PHE A 15 -4.07 2.87 -13.16
N PHE A 16 -2.74 2.99 -13.22
CA PHE A 16 -2.06 3.67 -14.31
C PHE A 16 -1.48 2.64 -15.29
N TYR A 17 -2.22 2.33 -16.35
CA TYR A 17 -1.83 1.31 -17.32
C TYR A 17 -0.88 1.84 -18.41
N ALA A 18 0.08 1.00 -18.80
CA ALA A 18 0.85 1.16 -20.02
C ALA A 18 1.30 -0.20 -20.58
N HIS A 19 1.74 -0.19 -21.85
CA HIS A 19 2.20 -1.40 -22.53
C HIS A 19 3.50 -1.97 -21.95
N ASP A 20 4.39 -1.09 -21.47
CA ASP A 20 5.69 -1.44 -20.91
C ASP A 20 5.98 -0.52 -19.73
N CYS A 21 5.78 -1.01 -18.50
CA CYS A 21 6.07 -0.27 -17.27
C CYS A 21 7.53 -0.41 -16.83
N ILE A 22 8.34 -1.21 -17.53
CA ILE A 22 9.79 -1.31 -17.26
C ILE A 22 10.49 -0.06 -17.75
N LYS A 23 9.96 0.65 -18.75
CA LYS A 23 10.52 1.92 -19.22
C LYS A 23 10.01 3.07 -18.35
N LEU A 24 10.94 3.88 -17.83
CA LEU A 24 10.61 5.09 -17.07
C LEU A 24 9.77 6.09 -17.90
N GLU A 25 9.95 6.04 -19.23
CA GLU A 25 9.35 6.95 -20.21
C GLU A 25 7.89 6.57 -20.50
N SER A 26 7.44 5.47 -19.92
CA SER A 26 6.08 4.98 -20.04
C SER A 26 5.07 5.98 -19.52
N GLN A 27 3.95 6.11 -20.23
CA GLN A 27 2.87 7.01 -19.84
C GLN A 27 2.32 6.74 -18.43
N ALA A 28 2.46 5.51 -17.93
CA ALA A 28 2.03 5.13 -16.59
C ALA A 28 2.79 5.95 -15.53
N TRP A 29 4.12 6.01 -15.62
CA TRP A 29 4.96 6.77 -14.69
C TRP A 29 4.66 8.27 -14.73
N LYS A 30 4.44 8.83 -15.92
CA LYS A 30 4.08 10.24 -16.07
C LYS A 30 2.72 10.57 -15.44
N LYS A 31 1.71 9.72 -15.66
CA LYS A 31 0.37 9.89 -15.06
C LYS A 31 0.44 9.75 -13.54
N PHE A 32 1.15 8.74 -13.06
CA PHE A 32 1.39 8.53 -11.64
C PHE A 32 2.09 9.73 -10.99
N ASP A 33 3.17 10.24 -11.59
CA ASP A 33 3.90 11.41 -11.07
C ASP A 33 3.01 12.65 -10.99
N THR A 34 2.19 12.88 -12.02
CA THR A 34 1.21 13.97 -12.05
C THR A 34 0.20 13.82 -10.91
N PHE A 35 -0.34 12.60 -10.72
CA PHE A 35 -1.29 12.31 -9.66
C PHE A 35 -0.67 12.46 -8.26
N ALA A 36 0.54 11.95 -8.04
CA ALA A 36 1.19 11.95 -6.73
C ALA A 36 1.62 13.36 -6.27
N ARG A 37 1.96 14.24 -7.23
CA ARG A 37 2.41 15.61 -6.97
C ARG A 37 1.28 16.64 -6.95
N GLN A 38 0.05 16.27 -7.32
CA GLN A 38 -1.06 17.20 -7.26
C GLN A 38 -1.38 17.61 -5.81
N THR A 39 -2.01 18.76 -5.64
CA THR A 39 -2.57 19.14 -4.34
C THR A 39 -3.91 18.42 -4.14
N PHE A 40 -4.02 17.68 -3.05
CA PHE A 40 -5.27 17.06 -2.63
C PHE A 40 -6.03 18.03 -1.71
N TYR A 41 -7.36 17.95 -1.71
CA TYR A 41 -8.20 18.81 -0.88
C TYR A 41 -9.26 17.98 -0.16
N THR A 42 -9.62 18.39 1.04
CA THR A 42 -10.83 17.91 1.71
C THR A 42 -12.09 18.52 1.08
N ILE A 43 -13.26 17.98 1.43
CA ILE A 43 -14.56 18.51 0.97
C ILE A 43 -14.76 19.98 1.37
N ASP A 44 -14.24 20.38 2.54
CA ASP A 44 -14.25 21.77 3.04
C ASP A 44 -13.13 22.64 2.45
N GLY A 45 -12.38 22.14 1.46
CA GLY A 45 -11.39 22.92 0.71
C GLY A 45 -10.02 23.06 1.40
N ARG A 46 -9.75 22.31 2.47
CA ARG A 46 -8.45 22.31 3.14
C ARG A 46 -7.45 21.49 2.34
N GLU A 47 -6.26 22.04 2.11
CA GLU A 47 -5.16 21.33 1.47
C GLU A 47 -4.70 20.12 2.31
N LEU A 48 -4.45 19.02 1.60
CA LEU A 48 -3.93 17.78 2.12
C LEU A 48 -2.51 17.58 1.60
N PRO A 49 -1.48 17.81 2.43
CA PRO A 49 -0.11 17.64 1.99
C PRO A 49 0.22 16.15 1.82
N THR A 50 0.76 15.79 0.66
CA THR A 50 1.42 14.49 0.49
C THR A 50 2.64 14.44 1.39
N LEU A 51 2.68 13.54 2.38
CA LEU A 51 3.81 13.40 3.30
C LEU A 51 4.89 12.46 2.75
N ALA A 52 4.45 11.33 2.21
CA ALA A 52 5.31 10.35 1.58
C ALA A 52 4.52 9.58 0.51
N VAL A 53 5.27 8.96 -0.40
CA VAL A 53 4.74 8.13 -1.47
C VAL A 53 5.57 6.85 -1.57
N PHE A 54 4.95 5.69 -1.35
CA PHE A 54 5.64 4.40 -1.36
C PHE A 54 5.41 3.65 -2.66
N ILE A 55 6.50 3.19 -3.27
CA ILE A 55 6.47 2.55 -4.59
C ILE A 55 7.13 1.18 -4.47
N ASP A 56 6.37 0.12 -4.73
CA ASP A 56 6.89 -1.23 -4.66
C ASP A 56 7.94 -1.50 -5.74
N SER A 57 9.10 -1.99 -5.34
CA SER A 57 10.20 -2.35 -6.22
C SER A 57 10.38 -3.87 -6.35
N SER A 58 9.44 -4.65 -5.79
CA SER A 58 9.62 -6.08 -5.54
C SER A 58 9.28 -7.03 -6.70
N ASP A 59 8.84 -6.51 -7.85
CA ASP A 59 8.46 -7.31 -9.03
C ASP A 59 9.64 -7.92 -9.82
N GLY A 60 10.88 -7.55 -9.48
CA GLY A 60 12.12 -8.04 -10.11
C GLY A 60 12.40 -7.50 -11.52
N ASN A 61 11.37 -7.12 -12.28
CA ASN A 61 11.48 -6.62 -13.65
C ASN A 61 11.57 -5.10 -13.74
N SER A 62 10.83 -4.36 -12.90
CA SER A 62 10.83 -2.89 -12.90
C SER A 62 11.68 -2.29 -11.77
N SER A 63 12.32 -3.12 -10.93
CA SER A 63 13.11 -2.65 -9.78
C SER A 63 14.12 -1.55 -10.12
N ASN A 64 14.80 -1.62 -11.27
CA ASN A 64 15.76 -0.58 -11.70
C ASN A 64 15.09 0.73 -12.12
N THR A 65 13.85 0.65 -12.60
CA THR A 65 13.06 1.80 -13.03
C THR A 65 12.47 2.50 -11.82
N VAL A 66 11.92 1.74 -10.87
CA VAL A 66 11.51 2.27 -9.55
C VAL A 66 12.67 2.98 -8.87
N LYS A 67 13.88 2.38 -8.91
CA LYS A 67 15.11 3.02 -8.39
C LYS A 67 15.40 4.39 -8.94
N LYS A 68 15.28 4.56 -10.26
CA LYS A 68 15.50 5.85 -10.91
C LYS A 68 14.35 6.80 -10.60
N PHE A 69 13.11 6.34 -10.71
CA PHE A 69 11.92 7.15 -10.51
C PHE A 69 11.88 7.76 -9.09
N THR A 70 12.21 6.99 -8.06
CA THR A 70 12.15 7.47 -6.67
C THR A 70 13.20 8.53 -6.35
N THR A 71 14.23 8.71 -7.17
CA THR A 71 15.20 9.82 -6.99
C THR A 71 14.69 11.16 -7.52
N THR A 72 13.57 11.18 -8.24
CA THR A 72 13.02 12.41 -8.86
C THR A 72 12.24 13.29 -7.87
N TRP A 73 11.91 12.77 -6.69
CA TRP A 73 11.26 13.53 -5.62
C TRP A 73 11.64 12.98 -4.25
N GLU A 74 11.93 13.86 -3.30
CA GLU A 74 12.32 13.47 -1.93
C GLU A 74 11.24 12.67 -1.17
N LYS A 75 9.96 12.82 -1.56
CA LYS A 75 8.84 12.10 -0.95
C LYS A 75 8.61 10.72 -1.55
N TYR A 76 9.28 10.37 -2.66
CA TYR A 76 9.22 9.03 -3.20
C TYR A 76 10.12 8.09 -2.41
N HIS A 77 9.53 7.03 -1.89
CA HIS A 77 10.20 6.04 -1.08
C HIS A 77 10.05 4.66 -1.71
N PRO A 78 11.16 4.05 -2.12
CA PRO A 78 11.12 2.69 -2.60
C PRO A 78 10.98 1.70 -1.46
N ILE A 79 10.12 0.72 -1.69
CA ILE A 79 9.89 -0.34 -0.73
C ILE A 79 10.16 -1.71 -1.35
N LYS A 80 10.35 -2.70 -0.48
CA LYS A 80 10.38 -4.11 -0.86
C LYS A 80 9.72 -4.95 0.22
N GLY A 81 8.84 -5.86 -0.19
CA GLY A 81 8.26 -6.85 0.71
C GLY A 81 9.28 -7.87 1.23
N SER A 82 9.22 -8.16 2.52
CA SER A 82 9.90 -9.29 3.17
C SER A 82 8.89 -10.32 3.64
N SER A 83 9.08 -11.58 3.23
CA SER A 83 8.31 -12.74 3.71
C SER A 83 8.91 -13.37 4.97
N HIS A 84 9.86 -12.72 5.65
CA HIS A 84 10.42 -13.22 6.90
C HIS A 84 9.48 -12.87 8.06
N ALA A 85 8.78 -13.88 8.59
CA ALA A 85 7.79 -13.71 9.64
C ALA A 85 8.31 -12.96 10.89
N MET A 86 9.57 -13.18 11.27
CA MET A 86 10.21 -12.58 12.46
C MET A 86 10.89 -11.23 12.19
N SER A 87 10.75 -10.66 10.99
CA SER A 87 11.35 -9.34 10.69
C SER A 87 10.54 -8.20 11.30
N GLU A 88 11.21 -7.09 11.60
CA GLU A 88 10.54 -5.85 12.01
C GLU A 88 9.52 -5.42 10.95
N LEU A 89 8.43 -4.78 11.39
CA LEU A 89 7.40 -4.28 10.47
C LEU A 89 7.99 -3.36 9.39
N TYR A 90 8.94 -2.53 9.81
CA TYR A 90 9.68 -1.59 8.96
C TYR A 90 11.18 -1.69 9.24
N LYS A 91 11.99 -1.79 8.19
CA LYS A 91 13.45 -1.75 8.31
C LYS A 91 14.07 -0.96 7.16
N LYS A 92 14.87 0.06 7.49
CA LYS A 92 15.72 0.73 6.49
C LYS A 92 16.83 -0.22 6.03
N SER A 93 17.06 -0.27 4.73
CA SER A 93 18.10 -1.09 4.12
C SER A 93 18.79 -0.34 2.99
N VAL A 94 20.08 -0.63 2.78
CA VAL A 94 20.81 -0.23 1.59
C VAL A 94 21.26 -1.50 0.88
N THR A 95 20.86 -1.69 -0.38
CA THR A 95 21.22 -2.87 -1.16
C THR A 95 21.78 -2.43 -2.51
N GLY A 96 23.01 -2.81 -2.83
CA GLY A 96 23.67 -2.38 -4.07
C GLY A 96 23.80 -0.86 -4.19
N GLY A 97 24.06 -0.15 -3.08
CA GLY A 97 24.16 1.31 -3.03
C GLY A 97 22.82 2.06 -3.02
N TYR A 98 21.70 1.36 -3.03
CA TYR A 98 20.37 1.93 -3.11
C TYR A 98 19.61 1.82 -1.78
N ALA A 99 19.16 2.95 -1.23
CA ALA A 99 18.34 2.99 -0.03
C ALA A 99 16.91 2.55 -0.33
N GLN A 100 16.39 1.62 0.46
CA GLN A 100 15.04 1.10 0.36
C GLN A 100 14.48 0.76 1.74
N GLN A 101 13.16 0.68 1.81
CA GLN A 101 12.44 0.30 3.01
C GLN A 101 11.92 -1.12 2.87
N ILE A 102 12.28 -1.97 3.82
CA ILE A 102 11.82 -3.35 3.85
C ILE A 102 10.60 -3.44 4.75
N LEU A 103 9.49 -3.95 4.20
CA LEU A 103 8.22 -4.08 4.91
C LEU A 103 7.90 -5.56 5.17
N ASN A 104 7.56 -5.90 6.42
CA ASN A 104 7.12 -7.26 6.75
C ASN A 104 5.72 -7.51 6.19
N VAL A 105 5.63 -8.35 5.16
CA VAL A 105 4.37 -8.63 4.45
C VAL A 105 3.38 -9.36 5.35
N HIS A 106 3.86 -10.27 6.20
CA HIS A 106 2.98 -11.07 7.06
C HIS A 106 2.37 -10.22 8.17
N GLU A 107 3.18 -9.42 8.86
CA GLU A 107 2.70 -8.58 9.95
C GLU A 107 1.79 -7.46 9.44
N GLY A 108 2.13 -6.82 8.32
CA GLY A 108 1.26 -5.84 7.68
C GLY A 108 -0.11 -6.43 7.32
N LYS A 109 -0.16 -7.63 6.72
CA LYS A 109 -1.43 -8.31 6.39
C LYS A 109 -2.23 -8.70 7.64
N ASN A 110 -1.56 -9.12 8.71
CA ASN A 110 -2.20 -9.36 10.00
C ASN A 110 -2.83 -8.08 10.57
N ASN A 111 -2.14 -6.94 10.48
CA ASN A 111 -2.64 -5.65 10.95
C ASN A 111 -3.88 -5.20 10.16
N ILE A 112 -3.85 -5.27 8.83
CA ILE A 112 -5.03 -4.99 8.00
C ILE A 112 -6.20 -5.91 8.38
N ARG A 113 -5.95 -7.22 8.58
CA ARG A 113 -6.99 -8.15 9.01
C ARG A 113 -7.59 -7.78 10.36
N LYS A 114 -6.78 -7.38 11.33
CA LYS A 114 -7.26 -6.91 12.65
C LYS A 114 -8.14 -5.67 12.50
N LEU A 115 -7.71 -4.67 11.73
CA LEU A 115 -8.47 -3.44 11.49
C LEU A 115 -9.83 -3.71 10.85
N ILE A 116 -9.88 -4.59 9.83
CA ILE A 116 -11.13 -4.98 9.19
C ILE A 116 -12.04 -5.72 10.16
N ASN A 117 -11.50 -6.67 10.94
CA ASN A 117 -12.28 -7.42 11.92
C ASN A 117 -12.88 -6.50 13.00
N PHE A 118 -12.14 -5.48 13.44
CA PHE A 118 -12.68 -4.47 14.36
C PHE A 118 -13.79 -3.64 13.71
N ALA A 119 -13.62 -3.24 12.45
CA ALA A 119 -14.62 -2.44 11.73
C ALA A 119 -15.98 -3.15 11.55
N ILE A 120 -15.98 -4.49 11.53
CA ILE A 120 -17.19 -5.33 11.41
C ILE A 120 -17.61 -5.99 12.73
N SER A 121 -16.94 -5.66 13.84
CA SER A 121 -17.30 -6.21 15.16
C SER A 121 -18.58 -5.57 15.69
N ASP A 122 -19.12 -6.12 16.78
CA ASP A 122 -20.33 -5.58 17.42
C ASP A 122 -20.07 -4.22 18.10
N GLU A 123 -18.80 -3.90 18.43
CA GLU A 123 -18.36 -2.70 19.15
C GLU A 123 -17.22 -1.95 18.40
N PRO A 124 -17.42 -1.49 17.16
CA PRO A 124 -16.37 -0.89 16.33
C PRO A 124 -15.83 0.44 16.88
N GLU A 125 -16.53 1.09 17.81
CA GLU A 125 -16.12 2.30 18.56
C GLU A 125 -15.07 2.07 19.62
N LEU A 126 -14.90 0.84 20.08
CA LEU A 126 -13.83 0.49 21.01
C LEU A 126 -12.50 0.23 20.29
N ALA A 127 -12.50 0.22 18.95
CA ALA A 127 -11.29 0.02 18.17
C ALA A 127 -10.30 1.18 18.40
N PRO A 128 -9.02 0.88 18.75
CA PRO A 128 -8.02 1.91 18.99
C PRO A 128 -7.68 2.70 17.72
N VAL A 129 -7.79 2.05 16.55
CA VAL A 129 -7.64 2.65 15.23
C VAL A 129 -8.79 2.17 14.35
N ARG A 130 -9.40 3.09 13.62
CA ARG A 130 -10.55 2.87 12.74
C ARG A 130 -10.15 3.06 11.28
N LEU A 131 -10.54 2.11 10.45
CA LEU A 131 -10.30 2.13 9.01
C LEU A 131 -11.56 2.57 8.27
N HIS A 132 -11.47 3.65 7.52
CA HIS A 132 -12.57 4.24 6.76
C HIS A 132 -12.29 4.14 5.26
N PHE A 133 -13.32 3.81 4.51
CA PHE A 133 -13.26 3.65 3.06
C PHE A 133 -14.14 4.70 2.39
N SER A 134 -13.60 5.41 1.42
CA SER A 134 -14.40 6.30 0.58
C SER A 134 -15.39 5.50 -0.27
N ALA A 135 -16.60 6.05 -0.43
CA ALA A 135 -17.60 5.50 -1.35
C ALA A 135 -17.18 5.58 -2.82
N SER A 136 -16.13 6.35 -3.15
CA SER A 136 -15.58 6.48 -4.50
C SER A 136 -14.63 5.36 -4.90
N LEU A 137 -14.34 4.41 -4.00
CA LEU A 137 -13.46 3.29 -4.32
C LEU A 137 -14.10 2.34 -5.35
N PRO A 138 -13.30 1.65 -6.18
CA PRO A 138 -13.80 0.64 -7.10
C PRO A 138 -14.67 -0.41 -6.39
N HIS A 139 -15.70 -0.90 -7.07
CA HIS A 139 -16.65 -1.86 -6.49
C HIS A 139 -15.97 -3.15 -5.98
N ASP A 140 -14.92 -3.61 -6.65
CA ASP A 140 -14.15 -4.79 -6.28
C ASP A 140 -13.03 -4.51 -5.25
N TYR A 141 -12.87 -3.27 -4.79
CA TYR A 141 -11.78 -2.88 -3.89
C TYR A 141 -11.80 -3.70 -2.59
N LEU A 142 -12.95 -3.80 -1.93
CA LEU A 142 -13.08 -4.56 -0.69
C LEU A 142 -12.94 -6.08 -0.91
N GLU A 143 -13.33 -6.58 -2.09
CA GLU A 143 -13.09 -7.97 -2.48
C GLU A 143 -11.59 -8.25 -2.60
N GLN A 144 -10.84 -7.34 -3.24
CA GLN A 144 -9.39 -7.44 -3.36
C GLN A 144 -8.66 -7.26 -2.02
N VAL A 145 -9.15 -6.39 -1.12
CA VAL A 145 -8.61 -6.26 0.24
C VAL A 145 -8.77 -7.57 1.04
N ASN A 146 -9.84 -8.32 0.79
CA ASN A 146 -10.10 -9.62 1.41
C ASN A 146 -9.69 -10.80 0.50
N SER A 147 -8.83 -10.59 -0.50
CA SER A 147 -8.44 -11.60 -1.51
C SER A 147 -7.67 -12.78 -0.96
N GLU A 148 -6.99 -12.62 0.18
CA GLU A 148 -6.11 -13.64 0.76
C GLU A 148 -6.67 -14.29 2.04
N ILE A 149 -6.15 -15.49 2.32
CA ILE A 149 -6.45 -16.30 3.51
C ILE A 149 -5.16 -16.92 4.05
N LEU A 150 -5.06 -17.05 5.37
CA LEU A 150 -3.98 -17.80 6.02
C LEU A 150 -4.22 -19.30 5.85
N LYS A 151 -3.24 -19.99 5.26
CA LYS A 151 -3.25 -21.45 5.13
C LYS A 151 -1.94 -22.06 5.64
N PRO A 152 -1.99 -23.26 6.26
CA PRO A 152 -0.78 -24.02 6.56
C PRO A 152 -0.03 -24.39 5.29
N ALA A 153 1.27 -24.09 5.23
CA ALA A 153 2.17 -24.46 4.15
C ALA A 153 3.59 -24.66 4.71
N GLY A 154 4.15 -25.87 4.55
CA GLY A 154 5.50 -26.19 5.01
C GLY A 154 5.71 -26.03 6.52
N GLY A 155 4.70 -26.39 7.33
CA GLY A 155 4.76 -26.30 8.79
C GLY A 155 4.61 -24.88 9.36
N ARG A 156 4.26 -23.89 8.53
CA ARG A 156 3.99 -22.50 8.95
C ARG A 156 2.69 -21.99 8.33
N LEU A 157 2.08 -20.97 8.94
CA LEU A 157 0.96 -20.26 8.33
C LEU A 157 1.49 -19.26 7.30
N GLN A 158 0.90 -19.26 6.10
CA GLN A 158 1.25 -18.35 5.03
C GLN A 158 0.00 -17.75 4.41
N TRP A 159 0.05 -16.45 4.10
CA TRP A 159 -0.99 -15.78 3.34
C TRP A 159 -0.95 -16.30 1.88
N ARG A 160 -2.13 -16.64 1.36
CA ARG A 160 -2.34 -17.18 0.02
C ARG A 160 -3.62 -16.60 -0.55
N LEU A 161 -3.65 -16.38 -1.87
CA LEU A 161 -4.88 -16.04 -2.58
C LEU A 161 -5.97 -17.08 -2.30
N LYS A 162 -7.20 -16.61 -2.11
CA LYS A 162 -8.38 -17.47 -2.02
C LYS A 162 -8.62 -18.17 -3.37
N PRO A 163 -9.17 -19.39 -3.37
CA PRO A 163 -9.54 -20.06 -4.61
C PRO A 163 -10.47 -19.19 -5.45
N GLY A 164 -10.18 -19.08 -6.76
CA GLY A 164 -10.98 -18.27 -7.70
C GLY A 164 -10.62 -16.78 -7.74
N VAL A 165 -9.85 -16.28 -6.77
CA VAL A 165 -9.37 -14.90 -6.77
C VAL A 165 -8.09 -14.78 -7.59
N LYS A 166 -8.05 -13.80 -8.50
CA LYS A 166 -6.93 -13.59 -9.43
C LYS A 166 -5.96 -12.50 -9.02
N ARG A 167 -6.38 -11.61 -8.11
CA ARG A 167 -5.77 -10.29 -7.87
C ARG A 167 -5.88 -9.88 -6.40
N ASN A 168 -4.86 -9.20 -5.89
CA ASN A 168 -4.74 -8.74 -4.50
C ASN A 168 -4.10 -7.34 -4.39
N GLU A 169 -4.01 -6.58 -5.48
CA GLU A 169 -3.21 -5.34 -5.50
C GLU A 169 -3.78 -4.31 -4.51
N ALA A 170 -5.11 -4.27 -4.29
CA ALA A 170 -5.71 -3.41 -3.27
C ALA A 170 -5.25 -3.75 -1.84
N LEU A 171 -5.12 -5.04 -1.50
CA LEU A 171 -4.59 -5.48 -0.21
C LEU A 171 -3.13 -5.09 -0.07
N ASP A 172 -2.33 -5.32 -1.11
CA ASP A 172 -0.91 -5.02 -1.07
C ASP A 172 -0.66 -3.49 -0.98
N CYS A 173 -1.40 -2.68 -1.73
CA CYS A 173 -1.38 -1.20 -1.61
C CYS A 173 -1.81 -0.72 -0.22
N LEU A 174 -2.92 -1.22 0.31
CA LEU A 174 -3.44 -0.79 1.61
C LEU A 174 -2.47 -1.13 2.74
N ARG A 175 -1.87 -2.32 2.70
CA ARG A 175 -0.83 -2.74 3.64
C ARG A 175 0.33 -1.74 3.65
N ILE A 176 0.82 -1.38 2.46
CA ILE A 176 1.92 -0.41 2.32
C ILE A 176 1.54 0.95 2.94
N CYS A 177 0.33 1.44 2.68
CA CYS A 177 -0.12 2.74 3.17
C CYS A 177 -0.39 2.78 4.66
N ASN A 178 -0.99 1.72 5.20
CA ASN A 178 -1.27 1.60 6.62
C ASN A 178 0.01 1.64 7.45
N ASP A 179 1.08 1.05 6.93
CA ASP A 179 2.36 1.02 7.63
C ASP A 179 3.11 2.36 7.53
N SER A 180 2.55 3.40 6.86
CA SER A 180 3.29 4.64 6.56
C SER A 180 2.48 5.96 6.38
N TYR A 181 1.18 6.03 6.67
CA TYR A 181 0.35 7.25 6.59
C TYR A 181 0.52 8.07 5.28
N SER A 182 0.37 7.43 4.12
CA SER A 182 0.88 7.98 2.85
C SER A 182 0.09 7.54 1.62
N VAL A 183 0.41 8.13 0.45
CA VAL A 183 -0.04 7.66 -0.86
C VAL A 183 0.82 6.46 -1.27
N CYS A 184 0.25 5.40 -1.84
CA CYS A 184 1.04 4.22 -2.23
C CYS A 184 0.60 3.64 -3.56
N HIS A 185 1.55 3.00 -4.22
CA HIS A 185 1.35 2.37 -5.52
C HIS A 185 2.02 0.99 -5.56
N TRP A 186 1.37 0.10 -6.30
CA TRP A 186 1.82 -1.25 -6.61
C TRP A 186 2.05 -1.35 -8.12
#